data_AF-A0A6V8NQ62-F1
#
_entry.id   AF-A0A6V8NQ62-F1
#
_cell.length_a   1.000
_cell.length_b   1.000
_cell.length_c   1.000
_cell.angle_alpha   90.00
_cell.angle_beta   90.00
_cell.angle_gamma   90.00
#
_symmetry.space_group_name_H-M   'P 1'
#
loop_
_entity.id
_entity.type
_entity.pdbx_description
1 polymer ?
#
loop_
_entity_poly.entity_id
_entity_poly.type
_entity_poly.pdbx_seq_one_letter_code
_entity_poly.pdbx_strand_id
1 'polypeptide(L)'
;RKIPFKPAPALRCRLRVRVYLFYVLFAVCQRSRIVLEIANIKRNNKSKFYSPEREQQILERLTSLNKGPFPNDALKSIYREIPSASLSLEEPLKVAYLGPIATFTHLAALRHFGSSADFMPVESIKSVFETVDYGKAEFGVVPIENSTEGVVSYTLDMFMDYDLKMTAEVMLEISHNLLSLTDS
;
A
#
# COMPACT_ATOMS: atom_id res chain seq x y z
N ARG A 1 56.06 -17.04 -2.65
CA ARG A 1 54.78 -17.58 -2.12
C ARG A 1 53.74 -16.46 -2.13
N LYS A 2 52.75 -16.48 -3.04
CA LYS A 2 51.63 -15.53 -3.01
C LYS A 2 50.69 -15.93 -1.87
N ILE A 3 50.68 -15.15 -0.80
CA ILE A 3 49.70 -15.30 0.28
C ILE A 3 48.34 -14.96 -0.35
N PRO A 4 47.31 -15.84 -0.31
CA PRO A 4 46.02 -15.52 -0.88
C PRO A 4 45.42 -14.35 -0.10
N PHE A 5 45.18 -13.23 -0.79
CA PHE A 5 44.55 -12.03 -0.22
C PHE A 5 43.13 -12.41 0.21
N LYS A 6 42.95 -12.81 1.46
CA LYS A 6 41.63 -13.06 2.04
C LYS A 6 40.99 -11.69 2.26
N PRO A 7 39.91 -11.33 1.55
CA PRO A 7 39.25 -10.06 1.75
C PRO A 7 38.80 -9.93 3.21
N ALA A 8 38.91 -8.71 3.75
CA ALA A 8 38.54 -8.40 5.12
C ALA A 8 37.13 -8.93 5.46
N PRO A 9 36.86 -9.38 6.70
CA PRO A 9 35.60 -10.02 7.07
C PRO A 9 34.35 -9.20 6.66
N ALA A 10 34.41 -7.88 6.82
CA ALA A 10 33.32 -6.98 6.41
C ALA A 10 33.07 -6.97 4.89
N LEU A 11 34.13 -7.06 4.06
CA LEU A 11 33.99 -7.11 2.60
C LEU A 11 33.33 -8.42 2.14
N ARG A 12 33.61 -9.54 2.81
CA ARG A 12 32.93 -10.82 2.56
C ARG A 12 31.44 -10.76 2.87
N CYS A 13 31.07 -10.14 4.00
CA CYS A 13 29.66 -9.95 4.36
C CYS A 13 28.93 -9.07 3.33
N ARG A 14 29.54 -7.96 2.91
CA ARG A 14 28.97 -7.07 1.87
C ARG A 14 28.78 -7.78 0.51
N LEU A 15 29.72 -8.64 0.12
CA LEU A 15 29.58 -9.45 -1.10
C LEU A 15 28.42 -10.46 -0.99
N ARG A 16 28.22 -11.08 0.17
CA ARG A 16 27.07 -11.97 0.40
C ARG A 16 25.75 -11.22 0.32
N VAL A 17 25.66 -10.01 0.90
CA VAL A 17 24.47 -9.15 0.77
C VAL A 17 24.15 -8.82 -0.69
N ARG A 18 25.18 -8.53 -1.50
CA ARG A 18 24.99 -8.30 -2.95
C ARG A 18 24.37 -9.49 -3.68
N VAL A 19 24.69 -10.72 -3.30
CA VAL A 19 24.07 -11.91 -3.91
C VAL A 19 22.56 -11.90 -3.63
N TYR A 20 22.14 -11.65 -2.39
CA TYR A 20 20.73 -11.58 -2.04
C TYR A 20 20.00 -10.42 -2.72
N LEU A 21 20.67 -9.31 -3.03
CA LEU A 21 20.10 -8.22 -3.83
C LEU A 21 19.61 -8.73 -5.21
N PHE A 22 20.44 -9.52 -5.90
CA PHE A 22 20.04 -10.11 -7.19
C PHE A 22 18.89 -11.11 -7.05
N TYR A 23 18.87 -11.90 -5.96
CA TYR A 23 17.76 -12.83 -5.70
C TYR A 23 16.44 -12.09 -5.49
N VAL A 24 16.44 -11.00 -4.71
CA VAL A 24 15.24 -10.19 -4.48
C VAL A 24 14.75 -9.60 -5.80
N LEU A 25 15.64 -8.97 -6.58
CA LEU A 25 15.28 -8.40 -7.88
C LEU A 25 14.71 -9.48 -8.83
N PHE A 26 15.39 -10.62 -8.94
CA PHE A 26 14.95 -11.73 -9.77
C PHE A 26 13.58 -12.24 -9.35
N ALA A 27 13.35 -12.47 -8.05
CA ALA A 27 12.08 -12.95 -7.54
C ALA A 27 10.93 -11.97 -7.80
N VAL A 28 11.15 -10.67 -7.61
CA VAL A 28 10.15 -9.63 -7.91
C VAL A 28 9.83 -9.60 -9.41
N CYS A 29 10.85 -9.63 -10.29
CA CYS A 29 10.61 -9.65 -11.73
C CYS A 29 9.89 -10.92 -12.21
N GLN A 30 10.20 -12.10 -11.64
CA GLN A 30 9.49 -13.34 -11.97
C GLN A 30 8.03 -13.27 -11.52
N ARG A 31 7.77 -12.74 -10.32
CA ARG A 31 6.40 -12.48 -9.84
C ARG A 31 5.65 -11.57 -10.83
N SER A 32 6.24 -10.46 -11.25
CA SER A 32 5.58 -9.52 -12.17
C SER A 32 5.21 -10.16 -13.51
N ARG A 33 6.05 -11.06 -14.05
CA ARG A 33 5.73 -11.81 -15.28
C ARG A 33 4.49 -12.68 -15.11
N ILE A 34 4.40 -13.42 -14.01
CA ILE A 34 3.24 -14.27 -13.70
C ILE A 34 1.99 -13.42 -13.47
N VAL A 35 2.13 -12.27 -12.80
CA VAL A 35 1.03 -11.32 -12.60
C VAL A 35 0.48 -10.85 -13.95
N LEU A 36 1.35 -10.45 -14.90
CA LEU A 36 0.93 -10.08 -16.25
C LEU A 36 0.20 -11.21 -17.01
N GLU A 37 0.63 -12.45 -16.85
CA GLU A 37 -0.07 -13.61 -17.41
C GLU A 37 -1.47 -13.79 -16.80
N ILE A 38 -1.58 -13.67 -15.47
CA ILE A 38 -2.86 -13.69 -14.75
C ILE A 38 -3.76 -12.54 -15.21
N ALA A 39 -3.21 -11.35 -15.43
CA ALA A 39 -3.92 -10.17 -15.90
C ALA A 39 -4.62 -10.46 -17.23
N ASN A 40 -3.88 -11.05 -18.19
CA ASN A 40 -4.42 -11.43 -19.49
C ASN A 40 -5.57 -12.43 -19.37
N ILE A 41 -5.48 -13.40 -18.46
CA ILE A 41 -6.54 -14.37 -18.21
C ILE A 41 -7.77 -13.71 -17.58
N LYS A 42 -7.58 -12.82 -16.59
CA LYS A 42 -8.67 -12.14 -15.89
C LYS A 42 -9.42 -11.14 -16.78
N ARG A 43 -8.73 -10.44 -17.68
CA ARG A 43 -9.36 -9.54 -18.67
C ARG A 43 -10.40 -10.28 -19.52
N ASN A 44 -10.10 -11.52 -19.91
CA ASN A 44 -11.02 -12.35 -20.70
C ASN A 44 -12.24 -12.82 -19.90
N ASN A 45 -12.12 -12.90 -18.57
CA ASN A 45 -13.15 -13.45 -17.67
C ASN A 45 -13.91 -12.38 -16.86
N LYS A 46 -13.61 -11.08 -17.01
CA LYS A 46 -14.19 -9.96 -16.24
C LYS A 46 -14.16 -10.14 -14.71
N SER A 47 -13.12 -10.78 -14.19
CA SER A 47 -12.96 -11.00 -12.75
C SER A 47 -12.26 -9.81 -12.07
N LYS A 48 -12.62 -9.52 -10.81
CA LYS A 48 -11.95 -8.46 -10.02
C LYS A 48 -10.45 -8.73 -9.85
N PHE A 49 -9.64 -7.70 -10.00
CA PHE A 49 -8.18 -7.80 -9.92
C PHE A 49 -7.66 -7.75 -8.47
N TYR A 50 -8.23 -6.88 -7.65
CA TYR A 50 -7.84 -6.60 -6.26
C TYR A 50 -8.81 -7.21 -5.22
N SER A 51 -8.25 -7.70 -4.10
CA SER A 51 -9.01 -8.21 -2.94
C SER A 51 -8.21 -7.90 -1.65
N PRO A 52 -8.71 -7.00 -0.79
CA PRO A 52 -8.08 -6.65 0.48
C PRO A 52 -7.84 -7.85 1.40
N GLU A 53 -8.80 -8.77 1.47
CA GLU A 53 -8.75 -9.94 2.36
C GLU A 53 -7.58 -10.85 1.99
N ARG A 54 -7.33 -11.01 0.68
CA ARG A 54 -6.20 -11.80 0.19
C ARG A 54 -4.87 -11.16 0.55
N GLU A 55 -4.76 -9.84 0.46
CA GLU A 55 -3.52 -9.14 0.85
C GLU A 55 -3.25 -9.27 2.33
N GLN A 56 -4.29 -9.10 3.16
CA GLN A 56 -4.17 -9.28 4.61
C GLN A 56 -3.71 -10.71 4.96
N GLN A 57 -4.30 -11.74 4.36
CA GLN A 57 -3.88 -13.13 4.55
C GLN A 57 -2.42 -13.37 4.14
N ILE A 58 -1.97 -12.75 3.05
CA ILE A 58 -0.56 -12.83 2.63
C ILE A 58 0.35 -12.19 3.68
N LEU A 59 0.01 -11.01 4.19
CA LEU A 59 0.81 -10.32 5.21
C LEU A 59 0.87 -11.10 6.53
N GLU A 60 -0.24 -11.66 6.99
CA GLU A 60 -0.31 -12.52 8.18
C GLU A 60 0.54 -13.79 8.01
N ARG A 61 0.44 -14.43 6.84
CA ARG A 61 1.27 -15.59 6.50
C ARG A 61 2.76 -15.24 6.45
N LEU A 62 3.14 -14.09 5.90
CA LEU A 62 4.55 -13.68 5.82
C LEU A 62 5.13 -13.39 7.20
N THR A 63 4.37 -12.70 8.06
CA THR A 63 4.82 -12.37 9.41
C THR A 63 4.95 -13.61 10.29
N SER A 64 4.04 -14.58 10.19
CA SER A 64 4.14 -15.86 10.92
C SER A 64 5.32 -16.74 10.47
N LEU A 65 5.72 -16.65 9.19
CA LEU A 65 6.85 -17.39 8.65
C LEU A 65 8.20 -16.72 8.93
N ASN A 66 8.22 -15.45 9.31
CA ASN A 66 9.45 -14.70 9.56
C ASN A 66 10.11 -15.16 10.87
N LYS A 67 11.10 -16.03 10.74
CA LYS A 67 11.99 -16.49 11.83
C LYS A 67 13.33 -15.76 11.85
N GLY A 68 13.52 -14.80 10.94
CA GLY A 68 14.77 -14.07 10.76
C GLY A 68 14.83 -12.78 11.58
N PRO A 69 15.96 -12.07 11.54
CA PRO A 69 16.15 -10.83 12.29
C PRO A 69 15.44 -9.61 11.64
N PHE A 70 14.72 -9.80 10.54
CA PHE A 70 14.10 -8.69 9.81
C PHE A 70 12.81 -8.24 10.52
N PRO A 71 12.58 -6.93 10.78
CA PRO A 71 11.39 -6.47 11.47
C PRO A 71 10.10 -6.74 10.68
N ASN A 72 9.05 -7.20 11.38
CA ASN A 72 7.76 -7.50 10.75
C ASN A 72 7.05 -6.28 10.16
N ASP A 73 7.20 -5.10 10.76
CA ASP A 73 6.56 -3.89 10.24
C ASP A 73 7.21 -3.44 8.92
N ALA A 74 8.55 -3.49 8.84
CA ALA A 74 9.27 -3.25 7.60
C ALA A 74 8.90 -4.28 6.52
N LEU A 75 8.71 -5.55 6.91
CA LEU A 75 8.27 -6.61 6.00
C LEU A 75 6.89 -6.27 5.41
N LYS A 76 5.93 -5.85 6.25
CA LYS A 76 4.60 -5.45 5.81
C LYS A 76 4.66 -4.28 4.81
N SER A 77 5.46 -3.25 5.09
CA SER A 77 5.61 -2.11 4.19
C SER A 77 6.13 -2.52 2.81
N ILE A 78 7.21 -3.32 2.77
CA ILE A 78 7.77 -3.82 1.50
C ILE A 78 6.75 -4.66 0.74
N TYR A 79 6.06 -5.56 1.44
CA TYR A 79 5.10 -6.47 0.82
C TYR A 79 3.74 -5.85 0.51
N ARG A 80 3.44 -4.63 0.95
CA ARG A 80 2.34 -3.82 0.39
C ARG A 80 2.73 -3.17 -0.93
N GLU A 81 3.98 -2.71 -1.03
CA GLU A 81 4.45 -2.04 -2.25
C GLU A 81 4.65 -3.01 -3.42
N ILE A 82 5.16 -4.23 -3.16
CA ILE A 82 5.36 -5.25 -4.21
C ILE A 82 4.06 -5.57 -4.99
N PRO A 83 2.93 -5.95 -4.36
CA PRO A 83 1.68 -6.19 -5.07
C PRO A 83 1.12 -4.89 -5.67
N SER A 84 1.18 -3.76 -4.96
CA SER A 84 0.74 -2.45 -5.48
C SER A 84 1.43 -2.12 -6.82
N ALA A 85 2.76 -2.21 -6.85
CA ALA A 85 3.55 -2.00 -8.06
C ALA A 85 3.36 -3.08 -9.13
N SER A 86 2.92 -4.29 -8.75
CA SER A 86 2.60 -5.34 -9.72
C SER A 86 1.22 -5.15 -10.34
N LEU A 87 0.24 -4.68 -9.57
CA LEU A 87 -1.13 -4.39 -9.99
C LEU A 87 -1.16 -3.16 -10.91
N SER A 88 -0.34 -2.14 -10.64
CA SER A 88 -0.24 -0.96 -11.51
C SER A 88 0.24 -1.28 -12.93
N LEU A 89 0.92 -2.41 -13.14
CA LEU A 89 1.28 -2.90 -14.48
C LEU A 89 0.07 -3.45 -15.25
N GLU A 90 -1.01 -3.84 -14.57
CA GLU A 90 -2.23 -4.39 -15.16
C GLU A 90 -3.23 -3.28 -15.49
N GLU A 91 -3.63 -2.53 -14.45
CA GLU A 91 -4.52 -1.37 -14.44
C GLU A 91 -4.36 -0.67 -13.08
N PRO A 92 -4.03 0.63 -13.03
CA PRO A 92 -3.84 1.32 -11.76
C PRO A 92 -5.17 1.43 -11.01
N LEU A 93 -5.17 0.93 -9.77
CA LEU A 93 -6.31 1.02 -8.86
C LEU A 93 -6.66 2.49 -8.61
N LYS A 94 -7.90 2.88 -8.87
CA LYS A 94 -8.39 4.23 -8.59
C LYS A 94 -8.96 4.31 -7.18
N VAL A 95 -8.39 5.19 -6.36
CA VAL A 95 -8.77 5.37 -4.97
C VAL A 95 -9.17 6.83 -4.72
N ALA A 96 -10.45 7.07 -4.46
CA ALA A 96 -10.94 8.37 -4.05
C ALA A 96 -10.63 8.63 -2.58
N TYR A 97 -10.26 9.85 -2.22
CA TYR A 97 -10.02 10.23 -0.83
C TYR A 97 -10.43 11.67 -0.57
N LEU A 98 -10.82 11.95 0.68
CA LEU A 98 -11.07 13.33 1.12
C LEU A 98 -9.77 14.13 1.03
N GLY A 99 -9.70 15.05 0.07
CA GLY A 99 -8.51 15.84 -0.23
C GLY A 99 -8.32 17.05 0.69
N PRO A 100 -7.32 17.91 0.40
CA PRO A 100 -6.39 17.86 -0.73
C PRO A 100 -5.25 16.82 -0.57
N ILE A 101 -4.29 16.81 -1.50
CA ILE A 101 -3.09 15.98 -1.41
C ILE A 101 -2.32 16.25 -0.11
N ALA A 102 -1.68 15.20 0.41
CA ALA A 102 -0.90 15.22 1.66
C ALA A 102 -1.72 15.48 2.95
N THR A 103 -3.04 15.32 2.91
CA THR A 103 -3.89 15.18 4.10
C THR A 103 -3.72 13.82 4.78
N PHE A 104 -4.26 13.65 5.99
CA PHE A 104 -4.22 12.37 6.71
C PHE A 104 -4.92 11.25 5.95
N THR A 105 -6.03 11.53 5.28
CA THR A 105 -6.76 10.61 4.40
C THR A 105 -5.94 10.22 3.18
N HIS A 106 -5.18 11.14 2.58
CA HIS A 106 -4.19 10.81 1.55
C HIS A 106 -3.10 9.86 2.08
N LEU A 107 -2.54 10.16 3.25
CA LEU A 107 -1.53 9.31 3.89
C LEU A 107 -2.10 7.92 4.24
N ALA A 108 -3.38 7.84 4.62
CA ALA A 108 -4.07 6.59 4.93
C ALA A 108 -4.18 5.74 3.68
N ALA A 109 -4.60 6.37 2.58
CA ALA A 109 -4.73 5.75 1.28
C ALA A 109 -3.37 5.21 0.80
N LEU A 110 -2.30 6.01 0.87
CA LEU A 110 -0.93 5.58 0.56
C LEU A 110 -0.46 4.40 1.42
N ARG A 111 -0.73 4.44 2.73
CA ARG A 111 -0.32 3.38 3.67
C ARG A 111 -1.02 2.05 3.41
N HIS A 112 -2.26 2.09 2.93
CA HIS A 112 -3.06 0.90 2.66
C HIS A 112 -2.79 0.34 1.26
N PHE A 113 -2.94 1.17 0.23
CA PHE A 113 -2.91 0.75 -1.18
C PHE A 113 -1.50 0.79 -1.80
N GLY A 114 -0.50 1.32 -1.09
CA GLY A 114 0.84 1.53 -1.62
C GLY A 114 0.93 2.75 -2.54
N SER A 115 2.13 3.07 -3.02
CA SER A 115 2.37 4.32 -3.77
C SER A 115 1.96 4.26 -5.25
N SER A 116 1.65 3.08 -5.77
CA SER A 116 1.42 2.84 -7.20
C SER A 116 -0.05 2.94 -7.62
N ALA A 117 -0.97 3.19 -6.69
CA ALA A 117 -2.39 3.44 -6.97
C ALA A 117 -2.62 4.87 -7.51
N ASP A 118 -3.70 5.07 -8.27
CA ASP A 118 -4.13 6.37 -8.76
C ASP A 118 -5.05 7.04 -7.73
N PHE A 119 -4.52 8.05 -7.04
CA PHE A 119 -5.20 8.71 -5.93
C PHE A 119 -5.97 9.94 -6.42
N MET A 120 -7.29 9.91 -6.28
CA MET A 120 -8.20 10.97 -6.71
C MET A 120 -8.67 11.83 -5.51
N PRO A 121 -8.12 13.04 -5.32
CA PRO A 121 -8.61 13.95 -4.29
C PRO A 121 -10.01 14.45 -4.64
N VAL A 122 -10.91 14.46 -3.65
CA VAL A 122 -12.23 15.08 -3.76
C VAL A 122 -12.51 16.01 -2.59
N GLU A 123 -13.44 16.94 -2.77
CA GLU A 123 -13.65 18.08 -1.86
C GLU A 123 -14.49 17.75 -0.62
N SER A 124 -15.23 16.63 -0.63
CA SER A 124 -16.12 16.26 0.48
C SER A 124 -16.20 14.75 0.69
N ILE A 125 -16.61 14.34 1.90
CA ILE A 125 -16.86 12.92 2.22
C ILE A 125 -17.92 12.37 1.26
N LYS A 126 -19.03 13.09 1.05
CA LYS A 126 -20.07 12.69 0.09
C LYS A 126 -19.52 12.45 -1.31
N SER A 127 -18.63 13.32 -1.79
CA SER A 127 -17.99 13.14 -3.10
C SER A 127 -17.16 11.87 -3.17
N VAL A 128 -16.59 11.37 -2.06
CA VAL A 128 -15.92 10.06 -2.04
C VAL A 128 -16.93 8.96 -2.31
N PHE A 129 -18.06 8.95 -1.60
CA PHE A 129 -19.13 7.97 -1.79
C PHE A 129 -19.70 8.01 -3.21
N GLU A 130 -20.05 9.20 -3.73
CA GLU A 130 -20.53 9.37 -5.11
C GLU A 130 -19.51 8.87 -6.14
N THR A 131 -18.22 9.11 -5.93
CA THR A 131 -17.16 8.68 -6.87
C THR A 131 -17.05 7.16 -6.93
N VAL A 132 -17.21 6.47 -5.79
CA VAL A 132 -17.19 5.01 -5.73
C VAL A 132 -18.49 4.42 -6.26
N ASP A 133 -19.64 4.97 -5.87
CA ASP A 133 -20.97 4.53 -6.30
C ASP A 133 -21.17 4.63 -7.81
N TYR A 134 -20.71 5.73 -8.41
CA TYR A 134 -20.72 5.90 -9.88
C TYR A 134 -19.62 5.11 -10.61
N GLY A 135 -18.81 4.31 -9.91
CA GLY A 135 -17.75 3.49 -10.49
C GLY A 135 -16.59 4.28 -11.09
N LYS A 136 -16.40 5.54 -10.69
CA LYS A 136 -15.25 6.37 -11.12
C LYS A 136 -13.98 5.97 -10.38
N ALA A 137 -14.12 5.47 -9.15
CA ALA A 137 -13.05 4.85 -8.36
C ALA A 137 -13.51 3.48 -7.84
N GLU A 138 -12.56 2.57 -7.62
CA GLU A 138 -12.86 1.23 -7.06
C GLU A 138 -12.97 1.26 -5.54
N PHE A 139 -12.25 2.18 -4.90
CA PHE A 139 -12.22 2.33 -3.44
C PHE A 139 -12.31 3.80 -3.03
N GLY A 140 -12.83 4.02 -1.83
CA GLY A 140 -12.92 5.31 -1.18
C GLY A 140 -12.27 5.28 0.20
N VAL A 141 -11.55 6.33 0.56
CA VAL A 141 -10.94 6.51 1.89
C VAL A 141 -11.57 7.72 2.56
N VAL A 142 -12.24 7.46 3.69
CA VAL A 142 -12.97 8.46 4.48
C VAL A 142 -12.58 8.35 5.96
N PRO A 143 -12.55 9.46 6.71
CA PRO A 143 -12.31 9.42 8.15
C PRO A 143 -13.58 8.91 8.85
N ILE A 144 -13.42 7.99 9.81
CA ILE A 144 -14.52 7.46 10.62
C ILE A 144 -14.44 7.93 12.07
N GLU A 145 -13.24 8.13 12.60
CA GLU A 145 -12.99 8.56 13.96
C GLU A 145 -11.71 9.40 14.01
N ASN A 146 -11.76 10.51 14.73
CA ASN A 146 -10.61 11.38 15.01
C ASN A 146 -10.42 11.50 16.53
N SER A 147 -9.18 11.58 16.99
CA SER A 147 -8.85 11.69 18.42
C SER A 147 -9.34 12.98 19.10
N THR A 148 -9.60 14.04 18.34
CA THR A 148 -10.03 15.36 18.86
C THR A 148 -11.55 15.50 18.96
N GLU A 149 -12.26 15.04 17.93
CA GLU A 149 -13.70 15.27 17.75
C GLU A 149 -14.53 13.99 17.88
N GLY A 150 -13.88 12.84 18.06
CA GLY A 150 -14.54 11.54 18.16
C GLY A 150 -15.00 11.02 16.80
N VAL A 151 -16.14 10.32 16.79
CA VAL A 151 -16.70 9.68 15.60
C VAL A 151 -17.17 10.74 14.60
N VAL A 152 -16.80 10.56 13.33
CA VAL A 152 -17.26 11.40 12.21
C VAL A 152 -18.65 10.93 11.79
N SER A 153 -19.70 11.41 12.46
CA SER A 153 -21.10 11.00 12.23
C SER A 153 -21.51 11.12 10.76
N TYR A 154 -21.03 12.16 10.07
CA TYR A 154 -21.34 12.37 8.66
C TYR A 154 -20.91 11.20 7.76
N THR A 155 -19.77 10.55 8.06
CA THR A 155 -19.34 9.36 7.32
C THR A 155 -20.30 8.19 7.55
N LEU A 156 -20.80 8.02 8.77
CA LEU A 156 -21.78 6.98 9.10
C LEU A 156 -23.13 7.23 8.41
N ASP A 157 -23.57 8.49 8.35
CA ASP A 157 -24.80 8.87 7.65
C ASP A 157 -24.72 8.52 6.16
N MET A 158 -23.56 8.74 5.52
CA MET A 158 -23.35 8.35 4.12
C MET A 158 -23.45 6.82 3.90
N PHE A 159 -23.06 5.99 4.87
CA PHE A 159 -23.27 4.54 4.75
C PHE A 159 -24.74 4.11 4.87
N MET A 160 -25.63 5.00 5.34
CA MET A 160 -27.08 4.75 5.27
C MET A 160 -27.67 5.12 3.91
N ASP A 161 -27.10 6.12 3.23
CA ASP A 161 -27.58 6.63 1.95
C ASP A 161 -27.03 5.85 0.74
N TYR A 162 -25.86 5.22 0.87
CA TYR A 162 -25.17 4.49 -0.21
C TYR A 162 -24.96 3.02 0.16
N ASP A 163 -25.22 2.10 -0.79
CA ASP A 163 -24.97 0.65 -0.62
C ASP A 163 -23.49 0.29 -0.85
N LEU A 164 -22.60 0.93 -0.07
CA LEU A 164 -21.16 0.68 -0.06
C LEU A 164 -20.77 -0.11 1.19
N LYS A 165 -19.70 -0.91 1.07
CA LYS A 165 -19.19 -1.75 2.17
C LYS A 165 -17.81 -1.31 2.60
N MET A 166 -17.59 -1.26 3.91
CA MET A 166 -16.25 -1.12 4.48
C MET A 166 -15.47 -2.43 4.28
N THR A 167 -14.31 -2.36 3.63
CA THR A 167 -13.46 -3.53 3.35
C THR A 167 -12.19 -3.55 4.18
N ALA A 168 -11.78 -2.41 4.75
CA ALA A 168 -10.58 -2.29 5.55
C ALA A 168 -10.64 -1.07 6.47
N GLU A 169 -9.83 -1.09 7.52
CA GLU A 169 -9.57 0.04 8.42
C GLU A 169 -8.07 0.38 8.43
N VAL A 170 -7.77 1.66 8.64
CA VAL A 170 -6.39 2.15 8.70
C VAL A 170 -6.24 3.11 9.88
N MET A 171 -5.47 2.70 10.87
CA MET A 171 -5.09 3.56 11.98
C MET A 171 -3.85 4.38 11.64
N LEU A 172 -3.97 5.70 11.71
CA LEU A 172 -2.88 6.64 11.56
C LEU A 172 -2.63 7.39 12.85
N GLU A 173 -1.38 7.38 13.28
CA GLU A 173 -0.92 8.24 14.36
C GLU A 173 -0.66 9.64 13.78
N ILE A 174 -1.39 10.63 14.31
CA ILE A 174 -1.29 12.01 13.87
C ILE A 174 -0.19 12.71 14.67
N SER A 175 0.84 13.19 13.96
CA SER A 175 1.87 14.06 14.49
C SER A 175 1.77 15.43 13.82
N HIS A 176 1.70 16.49 14.62
CA HIS A 176 1.71 17.86 14.13
C HIS A 176 3.14 18.40 14.11
N ASN A 177 3.55 18.95 12.95
CA ASN A 177 4.84 19.59 12.79
C ASN A 177 4.65 21.11 12.69
N LEU A 178 5.46 21.87 13.43
CA LEU A 178 5.54 23.32 13.27
C LEU A 178 6.51 23.61 12.10
N LEU A 179 6.01 24.29 11.07
CA LEU A 179 6.78 24.64 9.88
C LEU A 179 7.01 26.15 9.87
N SER A 180 8.26 26.57 9.65
CA SER A 180 8.66 27.96 9.45
C SER A 180 9.25 28.10 8.05
N LEU A 181 8.96 29.20 7.36
CA LEU A 181 9.58 29.53 6.07
C LEU A 181 11.03 30.01 6.24
N THR A 182 11.43 30.37 7.45
CA THR A 182 12.76 30.88 7.79
C THR A 182 13.47 29.95 8.78
N ASP A 183 14.69 29.56 8.43
CA ASP A 183 15.68 29.06 9.37
C ASP A 183 16.17 30.28 10.18
N SER A 184 15.77 30.38 11.44
CA SER A 184 16.33 31.36 12.37
C SER A 184 17.78 31.04 12.70
#